data_AF-A0A7S1L234-F1
#
_entry.id   AF-A0A7S1L234-F1
#
_cell.length_a   1.000
_cell.length_b   1.000
_cell.length_c   1.000
_cell.angle_alpha   90.00
_cell.angle_beta   90.00
_cell.angle_gamma   90.00
#
_symmetry.space_group_name_H-M   'P 1'
#
loop_
_entity.id
_entity.type
_entity.pdbx_description
1 polymer ?
#
loop_
_entity_poly.entity_id
_entity_poly.type
_entity_poly.pdbx_seq_one_letter_code
_entity_poly.pdbx_strand_id
1 'polypeptide(L)'
;MALRIPGPPWFWTIWEVLSILGLLHSQGLLLSPQRLCSEMASRLRNRLGAPTCKVRVLLPTWAIGTASLFTLGVASGLMCLSSILAVRSMLKPALELVLVLVAPGLVEELIFRVLLLPAAQQGGLGDLLVVQPNPPPAPAGVPCRWPHRWSRQEAAALAIFLLYHLDVMHAGPMRVVFTDLRFLAMAAVLGWACTEAVHLSGSVWPGALMHGTWVWSWIAFAKCPLPP
;
A
#
# COMPACT_ATOMS: atom_id res chain seq x y z
N MET A 1 27.86 5.23 -0.39
CA MET A 1 27.59 4.90 1.03
C MET A 1 26.08 4.89 1.22
N ALA A 2 25.48 3.75 1.54
CA ALA A 2 24.03 3.67 1.74
C ALA A 2 23.65 4.37 3.05
N LEU A 3 22.73 5.33 3.00
CA LEU A 3 22.19 5.96 4.20
C LEU A 3 21.14 5.02 4.79
N ARG A 4 21.34 4.61 6.04
CA ARG A 4 20.51 3.62 6.72
C ARG A 4 19.82 4.25 7.93
N ILE A 5 18.60 3.82 8.19
CA ILE A 5 17.90 4.22 9.41
C ILE A 5 18.44 3.41 10.60
N PRO A 6 18.98 4.05 11.65
CA PRO A 6 19.51 3.35 12.81
C PRO A 6 18.40 2.80 13.71
N GLY A 7 18.71 1.82 14.55
CA GLY A 7 17.80 1.33 15.60
C GLY A 7 17.52 -0.17 15.52
N PRO A 8 17.27 -0.84 16.66
CA PRO A 8 16.94 -2.26 16.69
C PRO A 8 15.51 -2.51 16.16
N PRO A 9 15.22 -3.68 15.57
CA PRO A 9 13.90 -3.95 14.96
C PRO A 9 12.72 -3.85 15.93
N TRP A 10 12.90 -4.29 17.17
CA TRP A 10 11.84 -4.22 18.20
C TRP A 10 11.41 -2.79 18.51
N PHE A 11 12.32 -1.81 18.38
CA PHE A 11 12.00 -0.40 18.60
C PHE A 11 11.01 0.09 17.54
N TRP A 12 11.26 -0.28 16.28
CA TRP A 12 10.38 0.07 15.16
C TRP A 12 9.02 -0.62 15.26
N THR A 13 8.98 -1.89 15.68
CA THR A 13 7.70 -2.59 15.95
C THR A 13 6.87 -1.89 17.02
N ILE A 14 7.48 -1.42 18.12
CA ILE A 14 6.74 -0.65 19.14
C ILE A 14 6.15 0.63 18.52
N TRP A 15 6.95 1.38 17.77
CA TRP A 15 6.50 2.60 17.10
C TRP A 15 5.39 2.34 16.08
N GLU A 16 5.48 1.26 15.32
CA GLU A 16 4.46 0.85 14.37
C GLU A 16 3.13 0.57 15.09
N VAL A 17 3.14 -0.28 16.11
CA VAL A 17 1.94 -0.64 16.89
C VAL A 17 1.33 0.61 17.53
N LEU A 18 2.13 1.45 18.17
CA LEU A 18 1.65 2.70 18.77
C LEU A 18 1.05 3.65 17.72
N SER A 19 1.63 3.71 16.53
CA SER A 19 1.14 4.56 15.43
C SER A 19 -0.16 4.02 14.85
N ILE A 20 -0.30 2.70 14.70
CA ILE A 20 -1.56 2.04 14.30
C ILE A 20 -2.65 2.35 15.32
N LEU A 21 -2.38 2.13 16.61
CA LEU A 21 -3.34 2.41 17.68
C LEU A 21 -3.71 3.90 17.74
N GLY A 22 -2.73 4.79 17.61
CA GLY A 22 -2.95 6.24 17.57
C GLY A 22 -3.83 6.67 16.39
N LEU A 23 -3.58 6.10 15.20
CA LEU A 23 -4.38 6.37 14.01
C LEU A 23 -5.82 5.85 14.18
N LEU A 24 -6.00 4.61 14.64
CA LEU A 24 -7.33 4.04 14.91
C LEU A 24 -8.09 4.80 16.00
N HIS A 25 -7.39 5.27 17.04
CA HIS A 25 -7.95 6.14 18.07
C HIS A 25 -8.41 7.48 17.49
N SER A 26 -7.60 8.11 16.64
CA SER A 26 -7.94 9.39 15.98
C SER A 26 -9.17 9.30 15.06
N GLN A 27 -9.49 8.08 14.59
CA GLN A 27 -10.69 7.77 13.81
C GLN A 27 -11.91 7.43 14.70
N GLY A 28 -11.74 7.42 16.04
CA GLY A 28 -12.78 7.06 16.99
C GLY A 28 -13.11 5.56 17.02
N LEU A 29 -12.26 4.70 16.44
CA LEU A 29 -12.52 3.26 16.34
C LEU A 29 -12.20 2.52 17.63
N LEU A 30 -11.23 3.00 18.41
CA LEU A 30 -10.87 2.39 19.70
C LEU A 30 -11.82 2.76 20.86
N LEU A 31 -12.85 3.57 20.61
CA LEU A 31 -13.83 3.95 21.63
C LEU A 31 -14.78 2.79 22.00
N SER A 32 -15.01 1.85 21.09
CA SER A 32 -15.86 0.68 21.34
C SER A 32 -15.46 -0.49 20.42
N PRO A 33 -15.26 -1.71 20.97
CA PRO A 33 -14.97 -2.89 20.15
C PRO A 33 -16.03 -3.18 19.09
N GLN A 34 -17.32 -2.92 19.42
CA GLN A 34 -18.41 -3.11 18.47
C GLN A 34 -18.29 -2.17 17.27
N ARG A 35 -17.87 -0.92 17.51
CA ARG A 35 -17.64 0.08 16.46
C ARG A 35 -16.44 -0.28 15.59
N LEU A 36 -15.35 -0.78 16.19
CA LEU A 36 -14.21 -1.28 15.43
C LEU A 36 -14.62 -2.43 14.51
N CYS A 37 -15.31 -3.44 15.03
CA CYS A 37 -15.75 -4.59 14.26
C CYS A 37 -16.72 -4.21 13.13
N SER A 38 -17.73 -3.37 13.41
CA SER A 38 -18.72 -2.96 12.41
C SER A 38 -18.09 -2.11 11.31
N GLU A 39 -17.19 -1.19 11.68
CA GLU A 39 -16.47 -0.36 10.72
C GLU A 39 -15.52 -1.21 9.87
N MET A 40 -14.74 -2.10 10.47
CA MET A 40 -13.85 -3.01 9.73
C MET A 40 -14.64 -3.88 8.75
N ALA A 41 -15.76 -4.46 9.18
CA ALA A 41 -16.62 -5.26 8.31
C ALA A 41 -17.21 -4.42 7.16
N SER A 42 -17.60 -3.18 7.44
CA SER A 42 -18.09 -2.23 6.44
C SER A 42 -17.00 -1.90 5.42
N ARG A 43 -15.79 -1.49 5.87
CA ARG A 43 -14.65 -1.19 5.00
C ARG A 43 -14.25 -2.38 4.14
N LEU A 44 -14.19 -3.56 4.74
CA LEU A 44 -13.86 -4.80 4.05
C LEU A 44 -14.89 -5.12 2.95
N ARG A 45 -16.17 -5.10 3.30
CA ARG A 45 -17.27 -5.35 2.34
C ARG A 45 -17.24 -4.35 1.19
N ASN A 46 -17.11 -3.07 1.51
CA ASN A 46 -17.16 -2.00 0.51
C ASN A 46 -15.98 -2.09 -0.45
N ARG A 47 -14.76 -2.39 0.03
CA ARG A 47 -13.55 -2.39 -0.81
C ARG A 47 -13.30 -3.70 -1.54
N LEU A 48 -13.73 -4.84 -0.98
CA LEU A 48 -13.69 -6.11 -1.69
C LEU A 48 -14.81 -6.24 -2.73
N GLY A 49 -15.99 -5.69 -2.42
CA GLY A 49 -17.17 -5.76 -3.27
C GLY A 49 -17.34 -4.62 -4.27
N ALA A 50 -16.54 -3.55 -4.19
CA ALA A 50 -16.61 -2.45 -5.14
C ALA A 50 -16.36 -2.97 -6.57
N PRO A 51 -17.25 -2.67 -7.54
CA PRO A 51 -17.00 -3.00 -8.93
C PRO A 51 -15.70 -2.32 -9.35
N THR A 52 -14.83 -3.05 -10.03
CA THR A 52 -13.55 -2.52 -10.46
C THR A 52 -13.77 -1.30 -11.35
N CYS A 53 -13.19 -0.17 -10.96
CA CYS A 53 -13.25 1.05 -11.76
C CYS A 53 -12.63 0.81 -13.14
N LYS A 54 -13.03 1.62 -14.12
CA LYS A 54 -12.55 1.53 -15.50
C LYS A 54 -11.03 1.61 -15.49
N VAL A 55 -10.36 0.53 -15.94
CA VAL A 55 -8.90 0.38 -16.04
C VAL A 55 -8.19 1.64 -16.56
N ARG A 56 -8.84 2.40 -17.45
CA ARG A 56 -8.34 3.67 -17.99
C ARG A 56 -7.93 4.69 -16.92
N VAL A 57 -8.60 4.74 -15.77
CA VAL A 57 -8.30 5.69 -14.68
C VAL A 57 -7.08 5.24 -13.86
N LEU A 58 -6.85 3.92 -13.79
CA LEU A 58 -5.74 3.32 -13.02
C LEU A 58 -4.44 3.27 -13.82
N LEU A 59 -4.53 3.25 -15.16
CA LEU A 59 -3.38 3.11 -16.05
C LEU A 59 -2.30 4.18 -15.82
N PRO A 60 -2.61 5.49 -15.65
CA PRO A 60 -1.59 6.49 -15.35
C PRO A 60 -0.85 6.22 -14.03
N THR A 61 -1.58 5.90 -12.95
CA THR A 61 -0.98 5.59 -11.65
C THR A 61 -0.08 4.37 -11.73
N TRP A 62 -0.51 3.32 -12.43
CA TRP A 62 0.32 2.13 -12.63
C TRP A 62 1.55 2.44 -13.49
N ALA A 63 1.39 3.17 -14.59
CA ALA A 63 2.51 3.53 -15.46
C ALA A 63 3.56 4.38 -14.72
N ILE A 64 3.12 5.40 -13.98
CA ILE A 64 4.00 6.27 -13.17
C ILE A 64 4.69 5.45 -12.08
N GLY A 65 3.95 4.62 -11.35
CA GLY A 65 4.51 3.75 -10.31
C GLY A 65 5.55 2.79 -10.88
N THR A 66 5.23 2.07 -11.96
CA THR A 66 6.16 1.15 -12.64
C THR A 66 7.42 1.87 -13.11
N ALA A 67 7.28 3.01 -13.80
CA ALA A 67 8.42 3.78 -14.27
C ALA A 67 9.29 4.27 -13.10
N SER A 68 8.68 4.77 -12.03
CA SER A 68 9.39 5.28 -10.86
C SER A 68 10.13 4.18 -10.11
N LEU A 69 9.46 3.07 -9.82
CA LEU A 69 10.05 1.93 -9.10
C LEU A 69 11.16 1.26 -9.91
N PHE A 70 10.97 1.10 -11.22
CA PHE A 70 12.01 0.57 -12.11
C PHE A 70 13.22 1.50 -12.17
N THR A 71 12.99 2.80 -12.37
CA THR A 71 14.07 3.79 -12.43
C THR A 71 14.84 3.85 -11.11
N LEU A 72 14.15 3.93 -9.98
CA LEU A 72 14.76 3.93 -8.65
C LEU A 72 15.48 2.63 -8.36
N GLY A 73 14.91 1.48 -8.71
CA GLY A 73 15.51 0.17 -8.51
C GLY A 73 16.81 -0.01 -9.29
N VAL A 74 16.81 0.36 -10.57
CA VAL A 74 18.01 0.29 -11.43
C VAL A 74 19.06 1.33 -10.99
N ALA A 75 18.65 2.59 -10.77
CA ALA A 75 19.57 3.66 -10.36
C ALA A 75 20.19 3.44 -8.97
N SER A 76 19.45 2.77 -8.07
CA SER A 76 19.97 2.41 -6.73
C SER A 76 20.79 1.13 -6.72
N GLY A 77 20.78 0.34 -7.80
CA GLY A 77 21.39 -0.99 -7.86
C GLY A 77 20.62 -2.07 -7.10
N LEU A 78 19.39 -1.77 -6.66
CA LEU A 78 18.48 -2.76 -6.06
C LEU A 78 17.82 -3.67 -7.11
N MET A 79 17.88 -3.33 -8.40
CA MET A 79 17.40 -4.17 -9.51
C MET A 79 18.49 -4.41 -10.56
N CYS A 80 18.57 -5.66 -11.05
CA CYS A 80 19.57 -6.10 -12.02
C CYS A 80 18.95 -6.30 -13.41
N LEU A 81 19.33 -5.49 -14.40
CA LEU A 81 18.88 -5.67 -15.79
C LEU A 81 19.32 -7.02 -16.39
N SER A 82 20.50 -7.51 -16.00
CA SER A 82 21.04 -8.79 -16.49
C SER A 82 20.18 -9.98 -16.05
N SER A 83 19.60 -9.95 -14.86
CA SER A 83 18.70 -11.00 -14.36
C SER A 83 17.39 -11.07 -15.14
N ILE A 84 16.90 -9.93 -15.64
CA ILE A 84 15.68 -9.87 -16.46
C ILE A 84 15.88 -10.62 -17.77
N LEU A 85 17.05 -10.46 -18.41
CA LEU A 85 17.36 -11.07 -19.70
C LEU A 85 17.72 -12.56 -19.59
N ALA A 86 18.04 -13.06 -18.39
CA ALA A 86 18.56 -14.40 -18.16
C ALA A 86 17.50 -15.45 -17.80
N VAL A 87 16.20 -15.12 -17.83
CA VAL A 87 15.13 -16.04 -17.40
C VAL A 87 14.97 -17.18 -18.42
N ARG A 88 15.48 -18.37 -18.06
CA ARG A 88 15.36 -19.59 -18.87
C ARG A 88 14.10 -20.41 -18.59
N SER A 89 13.42 -20.18 -17.46
CA SER A 89 12.18 -20.87 -17.08
C SER A 89 11.25 -19.96 -16.29
N MET A 90 9.97 -19.93 -16.68
CA MET A 90 8.93 -19.05 -16.09
C MET A 90 8.14 -19.72 -14.96
N LEU A 91 8.27 -21.03 -14.75
CA LEU A 91 7.41 -21.76 -13.81
C LEU A 91 7.62 -21.32 -12.35
N LYS A 92 8.87 -21.23 -11.91
CA LYS A 92 9.20 -20.80 -10.55
C LYS A 92 8.80 -19.33 -10.29
N PRO A 93 9.15 -18.36 -11.16
CA PRO A 93 8.66 -17.00 -11.03
C PRO A 93 7.12 -16.91 -11.03
N ALA A 94 6.42 -17.70 -11.84
CA ALA A 94 4.96 -17.68 -11.87
C ALA A 94 4.34 -18.15 -10.55
N LEU A 95 4.90 -19.19 -9.92
CA LEU A 95 4.44 -19.63 -8.60
C LEU A 95 4.74 -18.58 -7.52
N GLU A 96 5.93 -17.97 -7.56
CA GLU A 96 6.30 -16.87 -6.66
C GLU A 96 5.35 -15.68 -6.82
N LEU A 97 4.88 -15.38 -8.04
CA LEU A 97 3.89 -14.32 -8.27
C LEU A 97 2.58 -14.59 -7.51
N VAL A 98 2.07 -15.82 -7.54
CA VAL A 98 0.83 -16.17 -6.82
C VAL A 98 1.01 -15.97 -5.32
N LEU A 99 2.13 -16.42 -4.76
CA LEU A 99 2.43 -16.25 -3.35
C LEU A 99 2.55 -14.77 -2.97
N VAL A 100 3.29 -14.00 -3.76
CA VAL A 100 3.52 -12.56 -3.53
C VAL A 100 2.24 -11.74 -3.71
N LEU A 101 1.33 -12.15 -4.60
CA LEU A 101 0.01 -11.52 -4.74
C LEU A 101 -0.86 -11.72 -3.51
N VAL A 102 -0.74 -12.86 -2.82
CA VAL A 102 -1.47 -13.09 -1.56
C VAL A 102 -0.77 -12.37 -0.41
N ALA A 103 0.52 -12.64 -0.20
CA ALA A 103 1.35 -12.04 0.82
C ALA A 103 2.73 -11.72 0.22
N PRO A 104 3.12 -10.44 0.12
CA PRO A 104 2.52 -9.26 0.78
C PRO A 104 1.26 -8.65 0.11
N GLY A 105 1.03 -8.90 -1.18
CA GLY A 105 0.13 -8.11 -2.03
C GLY A 105 -1.27 -7.86 -1.48
N LEU A 106 -2.03 -8.90 -1.12
CA LEU A 106 -3.39 -8.72 -0.60
C LEU A 106 -3.38 -8.44 0.90
N VAL A 107 -2.63 -9.21 1.69
CA VAL A 107 -2.63 -9.12 3.16
C VAL A 107 -2.24 -7.71 3.63
N GLU A 108 -1.17 -7.14 3.08
CA GLU A 108 -0.75 -5.79 3.48
C GLU A 108 -1.75 -4.73 3.03
N GLU A 109 -2.35 -4.88 1.85
CA GLU A 109 -3.38 -3.94 1.40
C GLU A 109 -4.66 -4.01 2.26
N LEU A 110 -5.01 -5.17 2.80
CA LEU A 110 -6.08 -5.28 3.80
C LEU A 110 -5.73 -4.51 5.09
N ILE A 111 -4.48 -4.56 5.54
CA ILE A 111 -4.05 -3.82 6.73
C ILE A 111 -4.00 -2.32 6.43
N PHE A 112 -3.16 -1.89 5.49
CA PHE A 112 -2.86 -0.48 5.29
C PHE A 112 -3.99 0.26 4.59
N ARG A 113 -4.72 -0.39 3.69
CA ARG A 113 -5.74 0.29 2.90
C ARG A 113 -7.09 0.02 3.52
N VAL A 114 -7.48 -1.23 3.78
CA VAL A 114 -8.82 -1.48 4.35
C VAL A 114 -8.95 -1.07 5.81
N LEU A 115 -8.00 -1.45 6.68
CA LEU A 115 -8.08 -1.14 8.10
C LEU A 115 -7.67 0.31 8.41
N LEU A 116 -6.52 0.78 7.92
CA LEU A 116 -5.98 2.09 8.35
C LEU A 116 -6.56 3.30 7.63
N LEU A 117 -6.97 3.20 6.36
CA LEU A 117 -7.57 4.35 5.67
C LEU A 117 -9.02 4.53 6.11
N PRO A 118 -9.47 5.78 6.36
CA PRO A 118 -10.86 6.03 6.70
C PRO A 118 -11.80 5.50 5.62
N ALA A 119 -13.02 5.12 6.01
CA ALA A 119 -14.09 4.96 5.03
C ALA A 119 -14.24 6.31 4.29
N ALA A 120 -14.41 6.26 2.97
CA ALA A 120 -14.68 7.47 2.20
C ALA A 120 -15.88 8.18 2.85
N GLN A 121 -15.64 9.32 3.50
CA GLN A 121 -16.71 10.08 4.13
C GLN A 121 -17.68 10.50 3.04
N GLN A 122 -18.86 9.88 3.02
CA GLN A 122 -20.02 10.43 2.33
C GLN A 122 -20.45 11.67 3.12
N GLY A 123 -19.97 12.85 2.71
CA GLY A 123 -20.43 14.14 3.23
C GLY A 123 -19.90 14.49 4.63
N GLY A 124 -19.38 15.70 4.78
CA GLY A 124 -18.85 16.20 6.05
C GLY A 124 -19.92 16.43 7.11
N LEU A 125 -19.50 16.90 8.28
CA LEU A 125 -20.36 17.24 9.42
C LEU A 125 -21.52 18.21 9.11
N GLY A 126 -21.50 18.89 7.96
CA GLY A 126 -22.59 19.72 7.44
C GLY A 126 -23.78 18.92 6.90
N ASP A 127 -23.59 17.65 6.50
CA ASP A 127 -24.66 16.76 6.02
C ASP A 127 -25.33 15.97 7.16
N LEU A 128 -24.73 15.96 8.37
CA LEU A 128 -25.30 15.25 9.54
C LEU A 128 -26.57 15.89 10.12
N LEU A 129 -26.94 17.10 9.68
CA LEU A 129 -28.24 17.69 10.01
C LEU A 129 -29.35 17.27 9.06
N VAL A 130 -29.03 16.55 7.98
CA VAL A 130 -30.02 15.97 7.08
C VAL A 130 -29.71 14.49 6.96
N VAL A 131 -30.29 13.70 7.86
CA VAL A 131 -30.41 12.24 7.68
C VAL A 131 -31.25 12.03 6.41
N GLN A 132 -30.60 12.00 5.25
CA GLN A 132 -31.18 11.51 4.02
C GLN A 132 -31.30 9.98 4.20
N PRO A 133 -32.51 9.41 4.27
CA PRO A 133 -32.69 7.98 4.52
C PRO A 133 -32.06 7.08 3.46
N ASN A 134 -31.71 7.65 2.29
CA ASN A 134 -30.90 7.03 1.26
C ASN A 134 -30.22 8.16 0.48
N PRO A 135 -28.88 8.37 0.60
CA PRO A 135 -28.22 9.25 -0.35
C PRO A 135 -28.49 8.70 -1.75
N PRO A 136 -28.96 9.54 -2.70
CA PRO A 136 -29.11 9.09 -4.08
C PRO A 136 -27.76 8.55 -4.55
N PRO A 137 -27.74 7.48 -5.37
CA PRO A 137 -26.51 6.97 -5.94
C PRO A 137 -25.75 8.15 -6.54
N ALA A 138 -24.46 8.28 -6.17
CA ALA A 138 -23.62 9.39 -6.63
C ALA A 138 -23.85 9.56 -8.14
N PRO A 139 -24.16 10.78 -8.61
CA PRO A 139 -24.56 10.99 -9.99
C PRO A 139 -23.52 10.37 -10.91
N ALA A 140 -23.97 9.48 -11.79
CA ALA A 140 -23.12 8.79 -12.73
C ALA A 140 -22.34 9.84 -13.53
N GLY A 141 -21.05 10.00 -13.25
CA GLY A 141 -20.20 10.97 -13.95
C GLY A 141 -19.57 12.08 -13.11
N VAL A 142 -19.62 12.06 -11.77
CA VAL A 142 -18.67 12.90 -11.01
C VAL A 142 -17.26 12.47 -11.39
N PRO A 143 -16.46 13.31 -12.07
CA PRO A 143 -15.16 12.92 -12.54
C PRO A 143 -14.27 12.61 -11.34
N CYS A 144 -13.61 11.45 -11.36
CA CYS A 144 -12.58 11.14 -10.38
C CYS A 144 -11.51 12.24 -10.45
N ARG A 145 -11.40 13.04 -9.38
CA ARG A 145 -10.43 14.11 -9.31
C ARG A 145 -9.04 13.50 -9.07
N TRP A 146 -8.18 13.58 -10.08
CA TRP A 146 -6.79 13.16 -9.99
C TRP A 146 -5.85 14.38 -10.15
N PRO A 147 -4.80 14.53 -9.32
CA PRO A 147 -4.48 13.70 -8.15
C PRO A 147 -5.41 13.96 -6.95
N HIS A 148 -5.58 12.95 -6.08
CA HIS A 148 -6.34 13.12 -4.83
C HIS A 148 -5.54 14.01 -3.85
N ARG A 149 -6.22 14.90 -3.13
CA ARG A 149 -5.57 15.66 -2.05
C ARG A 149 -5.62 14.84 -0.78
N TRP A 150 -4.44 14.41 -0.33
CA TRP A 150 -4.36 13.51 0.81
C TRP A 150 -4.83 14.13 2.13
N SER A 151 -5.60 13.36 2.88
CA SER A 151 -5.92 13.65 4.27
C SER A 151 -4.70 13.41 5.18
N ARG A 152 -4.72 13.99 6.39
CA ARG A 152 -3.69 13.72 7.40
C ARG A 152 -3.62 12.23 7.78
N GLN A 153 -4.76 11.54 7.72
CA GLN A 153 -4.86 10.12 8.06
C GLN A 153 -4.23 9.23 6.97
N GLU A 154 -4.39 9.58 5.69
CA GLU A 154 -3.71 8.89 4.58
C GLU A 154 -2.20 9.06 4.65
N ALA A 155 -1.74 10.29 4.92
CA ALA A 155 -0.31 10.56 5.13
C ALA A 155 0.25 9.76 6.32
N ALA A 156 -0.49 9.69 7.43
CA ALA A 156 -0.12 8.87 8.58
C ALA A 156 -0.09 7.38 8.24
N ALA A 157 -1.08 6.86 7.50
CA ALA A 157 -1.11 5.46 7.08
C ALA A 157 0.09 5.10 6.19
N LEU A 158 0.50 5.98 5.27
CA LEU A 158 1.72 5.80 4.48
C LEU A 158 2.98 5.82 5.37
N ALA A 159 3.05 6.72 6.35
CA ALA A 159 4.18 6.75 7.27
C ALA A 159 4.27 5.44 8.09
N ILE A 160 3.14 4.91 8.57
CA ILE A 160 3.07 3.61 9.26
C ILE A 160 3.52 2.49 8.32
N PHE A 161 3.09 2.50 7.05
CA PHE A 161 3.57 1.54 6.05
C PHE A 161 5.10 1.56 5.87
N LEU A 162 5.74 2.73 5.96
CA LEU A 162 7.20 2.81 5.92
C LEU A 162 7.84 2.29 7.21
N LEU A 163 7.25 2.58 8.37
CA LEU A 163 7.72 2.05 9.66
C LEU A 163 7.64 0.53 9.73
N TYR A 164 6.59 -0.06 9.16
CA TYR A 164 6.42 -1.51 9.04
C TYR A 164 7.63 -2.19 8.39
N HIS A 165 8.27 -1.55 7.42
CA HIS A 165 9.46 -2.13 6.78
C HIS A 165 10.71 -2.11 7.69
N LEU A 166 10.70 -1.33 8.78
CA LEU A 166 11.84 -1.24 9.71
C LEU A 166 11.73 -2.23 10.88
N ASP A 167 10.63 -2.96 10.96
CA ASP A 167 10.17 -3.71 12.12
C ASP A 167 10.85 -5.09 12.27
N VAL A 168 10.40 -5.85 13.28
CA VAL A 168 10.85 -7.22 13.56
C VAL A 168 10.54 -8.22 12.45
N MET A 169 9.43 -8.06 11.72
CA MET A 169 9.09 -8.95 10.60
C MET A 169 10.14 -8.91 9.50
N HIS A 170 10.87 -7.79 9.40
CA HIS A 170 11.96 -7.56 8.44
C HIS A 170 13.36 -7.74 9.04
N ALA A 171 13.48 -8.25 10.28
CA ALA A 171 14.76 -8.37 10.99
C ALA A 171 15.72 -9.47 10.45
N GLY A 172 15.29 -10.24 9.46
CA GLY A 172 16.06 -11.35 8.88
C GLY A 172 17.29 -10.92 8.05
N PRO A 173 17.86 -11.84 7.25
CA PRO A 173 19.04 -11.58 6.42
C PRO A 173 18.89 -10.37 5.48
N MET A 174 17.65 -10.05 5.10
CA MET A 174 17.31 -8.94 4.21
C MET A 174 17.17 -7.58 4.92
N ARG A 175 17.37 -7.50 6.24
CA ARG A 175 17.24 -6.25 7.03
C ARG A 175 18.05 -5.09 6.45
N VAL A 176 19.20 -5.40 5.84
CA VAL A 176 20.06 -4.38 5.20
C VAL A 176 19.34 -3.66 4.07
N VAL A 177 18.51 -4.37 3.31
CA VAL A 177 17.70 -3.78 2.23
C VAL A 177 16.57 -2.93 2.82
N PHE A 178 15.87 -3.46 3.81
CA PHE A 178 14.69 -2.80 4.40
C PHE A 178 15.01 -1.52 5.18
N THR A 179 16.24 -1.38 5.70
CA THR A 179 16.71 -0.17 6.39
C THR A 179 17.38 0.85 5.45
N ASP A 180 17.52 0.54 4.17
CA ASP A 180 18.11 1.42 3.16
C ASP A 180 17.10 2.50 2.73
N LEU A 181 17.50 3.78 2.79
CA LEU A 181 16.61 4.87 2.36
C LEU A 181 16.13 4.75 0.91
N ARG A 182 16.91 4.13 0.03
CA ARG A 182 16.54 3.94 -1.39
C ARG A 182 15.39 2.96 -1.51
N PHE A 183 15.44 1.88 -0.72
CA PHE A 183 14.34 0.94 -0.62
C PHE A 183 13.10 1.61 -0.02
N LEU A 184 13.24 2.39 1.06
CA LEU A 184 12.11 3.10 1.67
C LEU A 184 11.48 4.13 0.73
N ALA A 185 12.27 4.80 -0.11
CA ALA A 185 11.74 5.67 -1.15
C ALA A 185 10.91 4.90 -2.18
N MET A 186 11.36 3.70 -2.59
CA MET A 186 10.57 2.80 -3.45
C MET A 186 9.30 2.32 -2.75
N ALA A 187 9.38 1.91 -1.48
CA ALA A 187 8.22 1.55 -0.68
C ALA A 187 7.23 2.73 -0.58
N ALA A 188 7.71 3.98 -0.43
CA ALA A 188 6.86 5.16 -0.39
C ALA A 188 6.10 5.36 -1.71
N VAL A 189 6.76 5.20 -2.86
CA VAL A 189 6.12 5.29 -4.18
C VAL A 189 5.07 4.19 -4.36
N LEU A 190 5.40 2.95 -3.99
CA LEU A 190 4.47 1.83 -4.02
C LEU A 190 3.25 2.12 -3.15
N GLY A 191 3.49 2.54 -1.91
CA GLY A 191 2.44 2.81 -0.95
C GLY A 191 1.53 3.97 -1.36
N TRP A 192 2.10 5.02 -1.96
CA TRP A 192 1.37 6.13 -2.58
C TRP A 192 0.48 5.65 -3.73
N ALA A 193 1.03 4.89 -4.66
CA ALA A 193 0.30 4.42 -5.83
C ALA A 193 -0.85 3.48 -5.45
N CYS A 194 -0.67 2.60 -4.45
CA CYS A 194 -1.74 1.76 -3.91
C CYS A 194 -2.85 2.58 -3.24
N THR A 195 -2.50 3.62 -2.48
CA THR A 195 -3.49 4.53 -1.89
C THR A 195 -4.29 5.27 -2.98
N GLU A 196 -3.63 5.83 -3.99
CA GLU A 196 -4.32 6.44 -5.14
C GLU A 196 -5.22 5.42 -5.87
N ALA A 197 -4.75 4.19 -6.09
CA ALA A 197 -5.54 3.16 -6.75
C ALA A 197 -6.83 2.84 -5.99
N VAL A 198 -6.79 2.82 -4.65
CA VAL A 198 -7.96 2.66 -3.80
C VAL A 198 -8.90 3.86 -3.90
N HIS A 199 -8.40 5.10 -3.91
CA HIS A 199 -9.26 6.28 -4.06
C HIS A 199 -9.94 6.35 -5.44
N LEU A 200 -9.20 6.01 -6.50
CA LEU A 200 -9.71 6.04 -7.86
C LEU A 200 -10.69 4.90 -8.16
N SER A 201 -10.53 3.76 -7.48
CA SER A 201 -11.34 2.57 -7.76
C SER A 201 -12.40 2.24 -6.71
N GLY A 202 -12.26 2.76 -5.49
CA GLY A 202 -13.01 2.29 -4.33
C GLY A 202 -12.67 0.86 -3.91
N SER A 203 -11.74 0.17 -4.60
CA SER A 203 -11.43 -1.24 -4.42
C SER A 203 -9.99 -1.47 -3.98
N VAL A 204 -9.76 -2.52 -3.19
CA VAL A 204 -8.41 -2.93 -2.78
C VAL A 204 -7.68 -3.75 -3.86
N TRP A 205 -8.42 -4.36 -4.79
CA TRP A 205 -7.85 -5.28 -5.78
C TRP A 205 -6.80 -4.64 -6.70
N PRO A 206 -7.01 -3.42 -7.24
CA PRO A 206 -5.98 -2.76 -8.04
C PRO A 206 -4.68 -2.53 -7.26
N GLY A 207 -4.78 -2.09 -6.01
CA GLY A 207 -3.63 -1.92 -5.13
C GLY A 207 -2.90 -3.24 -4.88
N ALA A 208 -3.64 -4.31 -4.56
CA ALA A 208 -3.06 -5.64 -4.34
C ALA A 208 -2.34 -6.20 -5.57
N LEU A 209 -2.91 -6.02 -6.77
CA LEU A 209 -2.28 -6.41 -8.03
C LEU A 209 -1.00 -5.59 -8.30
N MET A 210 -1.07 -4.26 -8.16
CA MET A 210 0.09 -3.38 -8.36
C MET A 210 1.21 -3.72 -7.37
N HIS A 211 0.87 -3.81 -6.08
CA HIS A 211 1.79 -4.17 -5.00
C HIS A 211 2.45 -5.52 -5.30
N GLY A 212 1.65 -6.59 -5.45
CA GLY A 212 2.18 -7.92 -5.63
C GLY A 212 2.99 -8.06 -6.92
N THR A 213 2.59 -7.44 -8.04
CA THR A 213 3.37 -7.49 -9.28
C THR A 213 4.71 -6.75 -9.16
N TRP A 214 4.76 -5.61 -8.47
CA TRP A 214 6.02 -4.89 -8.26
C TRP A 214 6.97 -5.62 -7.31
N VAL A 215 6.48 -6.11 -6.18
CA VAL A 215 7.29 -6.92 -5.26
C VAL A 215 7.77 -8.20 -5.93
N TRP A 216 6.91 -8.84 -6.71
CA TRP A 216 7.29 -10.02 -7.50
C TRP A 216 8.42 -9.68 -8.47
N SER A 217 8.34 -8.54 -9.16
CA SER A 217 9.41 -8.10 -10.06
C SER A 217 10.73 -7.90 -9.32
N TRP A 218 10.71 -7.39 -8.09
CA TRP A 218 11.92 -7.29 -7.28
C TRP A 218 12.44 -8.68 -6.89
N ILE A 219 11.60 -9.58 -6.39
CA ILE A 219 12.07 -10.92 -5.99
C ILE A 219 12.61 -11.71 -7.19
N ALA A 220 11.94 -11.62 -8.33
CA ALA A 220 12.32 -12.31 -9.55
C ALA A 220 13.61 -11.74 -10.16
N PHE A 221 13.83 -10.42 -10.09
CA PHE A 221 14.86 -9.73 -10.87
C PHE A 221 15.92 -8.94 -10.06
N ALA A 222 15.79 -8.82 -8.73
CA ALA A 222 16.74 -8.08 -7.87
C ALA A 222 17.99 -8.88 -7.48
N LYS A 223 18.32 -9.96 -8.19
CA LYS A 223 19.48 -10.83 -7.88
C LYS A 223 20.82 -10.26 -8.37
N CYS A 224 21.03 -8.96 -8.21
CA CYS A 224 22.38 -8.42 -8.31
C CYS A 224 23.18 -8.92 -7.09
N PRO A 225 24.45 -9.32 -7.26
CA PRO A 225 25.37 -9.41 -6.13
C PRO A 225 25.35 -8.05 -5.44
N LEU A 226 25.03 -8.00 -4.14
CA LEU A 226 25.16 -6.76 -3.39
C LEU A 226 26.62 -6.31 -3.51
N PRO A 227 26.88 -5.05 -3.90
CA PRO A 227 28.24 -4.53 -3.82
C PRO A 227 28.73 -4.66 -2.36
N PRO A 228 30.02 -4.98 -2.15
CA PRO A 228 30.58 -5.17 -0.81
C PRO A 228 30.38 -3.95 0.09
#